data_AF-A0A2M7L4J1-F1
#
_entry.id   AF-A0A2M7L4J1-F1
#
_cell.length_a   1.000
_cell.length_b   1.000
_cell.length_c   1.000
_cell.angle_alpha   90.00
_cell.angle_beta   90.00
_cell.angle_gamma   90.00
#
_symmetry.space_group_name_H-M   'P 1'
#
loop_
_entity.id
_entity.type
_entity.pdbx_description
1 polymer ?
#
loop_
_entity_poly.entity_id
_entity_poly.type
_entity_poly.pdbx_seq_one_letter_code
_entity_poly.pdbx_strand_id
1 'polypeptide(L)'
;MKSTREVPTSNEGWVIEIMDAYQDAKAALVFATAAGREMHEADLFHMAPLVCLKFRDLGNSKELRTKARDAAIGSYIANHEAGKRNLYDPVMAFSFCYMLAHYGIGLVGEEQCQDILQFVELNLAKIKTAIASLTISPAQTN
;
A
#
# COMPACT_ATOMS: atom_id res chain seq x y z
N MET A 1 -0.35 -9.07 -23.51
CA MET A 1 0.83 -8.38 -22.93
C MET A 1 0.31 -7.50 -21.80
N LYS A 2 0.52 -7.86 -20.54
CA LYS A 2 0.13 -6.98 -19.42
C LYS A 2 1.13 -5.82 -19.44
N SER A 3 0.65 -4.59 -19.63
CA SER A 3 1.51 -3.41 -19.52
C SER A 3 1.97 -3.29 -18.07
N THR A 4 3.28 -3.30 -17.84
CA THR A 4 3.85 -2.93 -16.54
C THR A 4 3.33 -1.55 -16.18
N ARG A 5 2.81 -1.38 -14.96
CA ARG A 5 2.32 -0.07 -14.52
C ARG A 5 3.52 0.86 -14.37
N GLU A 6 3.47 2.00 -15.08
CA GLU A 6 4.52 3.00 -15.02
C GLU A 6 4.69 3.54 -13.60
N VAL A 7 5.94 3.85 -13.25
CA VAL A 7 6.27 4.40 -11.93
C VAL A 7 5.82 5.86 -11.88
N PRO A 8 5.01 6.28 -10.89
CA PRO A 8 4.60 7.67 -10.77
C PRO A 8 5.80 8.61 -10.58
N THR A 9 5.74 9.78 -11.23
CA THR A 9 6.79 10.81 -11.17
C THR A 9 6.43 12.00 -10.29
N SER A 10 5.24 12.00 -9.67
CA SER A 10 4.76 13.05 -8.76
C SER A 10 4.12 12.47 -7.51
N ASN A 11 4.05 13.28 -6.44
CA ASN A 11 3.44 12.88 -5.18
C ASN A 11 1.94 12.56 -5.36
N GLU A 12 1.22 13.33 -6.18
CA GLU A 12 -0.18 13.05 -6.51
C GLU A 12 -0.34 11.73 -7.26
N GLY A 13 0.57 11.45 -8.21
CA GLY A 13 0.59 10.18 -8.93
C GLY A 13 0.83 8.99 -7.99
N TRP A 14 1.72 9.15 -7.02
CA TRP A 14 1.95 8.15 -5.97
C TRP A 14 0.73 7.96 -5.07
N VAL A 15 0.04 9.03 -4.68
CA VAL A 15 -1.21 8.93 -3.91
C VAL A 15 -2.28 8.15 -4.68
N ILE A 16 -2.46 8.44 -5.97
CA ILE A 16 -3.40 7.70 -6.83
C ILE A 16 -3.03 6.22 -6.88
N GLU A 17 -1.73 5.90 -7.07
CA GLU A 17 -1.29 4.50 -7.09
C GLU A 17 -1.48 3.81 -5.73
N ILE A 18 -1.19 4.49 -4.62
CA ILE A 18 -1.41 3.96 -3.26
C ILE A 18 -2.90 3.65 -3.04
N MET A 19 -3.80 4.52 -3.50
CA MET A 19 -5.24 4.27 -3.41
C MET A 19 -5.66 3.02 -4.21
N ASP A 20 -5.17 2.87 -5.43
CA ASP A 20 -5.42 1.68 -6.26
C ASP A 20 -4.85 0.42 -5.60
N ALA A 21 -3.64 0.50 -5.05
CA ALA A 21 -2.98 -0.61 -4.35
C ALA A 21 -3.73 -0.99 -3.06
N TYR A 22 -4.24 0.00 -2.32
CA TYR A 22 -5.05 -0.23 -1.13
C TYR A 22 -6.35 -0.95 -1.49
N GLN A 23 -7.01 -0.55 -2.57
CA GLN A 23 -8.22 -1.22 -3.05
C GLN A 23 -7.94 -2.65 -3.55
N ASP A 24 -6.82 -2.87 -4.24
CA ASP A 24 -6.39 -4.21 -4.65
C ASP A 24 -6.16 -5.12 -3.43
N ALA A 25 -5.53 -4.60 -2.37
CA ALA A 25 -5.37 -5.33 -1.10
C ALA A 25 -6.71 -5.58 -0.41
N LYS A 26 -7.60 -4.58 -0.37
CA LYS A 26 -8.93 -4.68 0.24
C LYS A 26 -9.81 -5.71 -0.47
N ALA A 27 -9.70 -5.81 -1.79
CA ALA A 27 -10.38 -6.84 -2.57
C ALA A 27 -9.93 -8.27 -2.19
N ALA A 28 -8.76 -8.44 -1.56
CA ALA A 28 -8.32 -9.74 -1.06
C ALA A 28 -9.06 -10.20 0.21
N LEU A 29 -9.69 -9.28 0.96
CA LEU A 29 -10.39 -9.61 2.22
C LEU A 29 -11.50 -10.66 2.03
N VAL A 30 -12.22 -10.61 0.90
CA VAL A 30 -13.29 -11.58 0.59
C VAL A 30 -12.76 -13.02 0.52
N PHE A 31 -11.52 -13.20 0.06
CA PHE A 31 -10.90 -14.52 -0.01
C PHE A 31 -10.40 -14.99 1.35
N ALA A 32 -9.94 -14.09 2.21
CA ALA A 32 -9.61 -14.43 3.59
C ALA A 32 -10.84 -14.96 4.32
N THR A 33 -11.97 -14.26 4.22
CA THR A 33 -13.25 -14.71 4.78
C THR A 33 -13.68 -16.07 4.22
N ALA A 34 -13.60 -16.26 2.89
CA ALA A 34 -13.95 -17.54 2.26
C ALA A 34 -13.05 -18.71 2.72
N ALA A 35 -11.80 -18.41 3.10
CA ALA A 35 -10.85 -19.39 3.67
C ALA A 35 -11.02 -19.58 5.19
N GLY A 36 -12.05 -19.01 5.81
CA GLY A 36 -12.29 -19.08 7.26
C GLY A 36 -11.26 -18.31 8.08
N ARG A 37 -10.57 -17.33 7.48
CA ARG A 37 -9.61 -16.46 8.16
C ARG A 37 -10.21 -15.08 8.39
N GLU A 38 -9.94 -14.54 9.56
CA GLU A 38 -10.30 -13.17 9.90
C GLU A 38 -9.18 -12.24 9.44
N MET A 39 -9.54 -11.23 8.65
CA MET A 39 -8.62 -10.19 8.19
C MET A 39 -9.40 -8.88 8.08
N HIS A 40 -8.84 -7.82 8.63
CA HIS A 40 -9.46 -6.50 8.69
C HIS A 40 -8.66 -5.49 7.87
N GLU A 41 -9.22 -4.29 7.69
CA GLU A 41 -8.49 -3.20 7.04
C GLU A 41 -7.18 -2.87 7.76
N ALA A 42 -7.16 -2.98 9.09
CA ALA A 42 -5.96 -2.78 9.90
C ALA A 42 -4.84 -3.79 9.59
N ASP A 43 -5.14 -4.93 8.95
CA ASP A 43 -4.16 -5.95 8.58
C ASP A 43 -3.63 -5.77 7.15
N LEU A 44 -4.21 -4.86 6.36
CA LEU A 44 -3.88 -4.71 4.94
C LEU A 44 -2.43 -4.29 4.69
N PHE A 45 -1.78 -3.63 5.65
CA PHE A 45 -0.37 -3.24 5.53
C PHE A 45 0.55 -4.46 5.30
N HIS A 46 0.19 -5.65 5.78
CA HIS A 46 0.91 -6.89 5.51
C HIS A 46 0.91 -7.28 4.03
N MET A 47 -0.09 -6.83 3.26
CA MET A 47 -0.24 -7.11 1.83
C MET A 47 0.53 -6.13 0.95
N ALA A 48 0.84 -4.94 1.47
CA ALA A 48 1.47 -3.87 0.70
C ALA A 48 2.75 -4.30 -0.06
N PRO A 49 3.67 -5.11 0.51
CA PRO A 49 4.85 -5.57 -0.22
C PRO A 49 4.52 -6.46 -1.43
N LEU A 50 3.49 -7.30 -1.30
CA LEU A 50 3.06 -8.18 -2.39
C LEU A 50 2.37 -7.38 -3.50
N VAL A 51 1.54 -6.40 -3.14
CA VAL A 51 0.88 -5.52 -4.10
C VAL A 51 1.89 -4.65 -4.84
N CYS A 52 2.89 -4.10 -4.14
CA CYS A 52 4.02 -3.38 -4.74
C CYS A 52 4.69 -4.21 -5.86
N LEU A 53 5.05 -5.47 -5.57
CA LEU A 53 5.67 -6.33 -6.57
C LEU A 53 4.72 -6.72 -7.71
N LYS A 54 3.43 -6.92 -7.41
CA LYS A 54 2.41 -7.20 -8.42
C LYS A 54 2.28 -6.03 -9.41
N PHE A 55 2.25 -4.79 -8.93
CA PHE A 55 2.11 -3.60 -9.77
C PHE A 55 3.31 -3.37 -10.70
N ARG A 56 4.48 -3.87 -10.31
CA ARG A 56 5.71 -3.83 -11.12
C ARG A 56 5.97 -5.09 -11.95
N ASP A 57 5.09 -6.09 -11.91
CA ASP A 57 5.29 -7.41 -12.54
C ASP A 57 6.56 -8.15 -12.06
N LEU A 58 6.92 -7.96 -10.78
CA LEU A 58 8.13 -8.50 -10.15
C LEU A 58 7.83 -9.64 -9.15
N GLY A 59 6.58 -10.09 -9.07
CA GLY A 59 6.11 -11.04 -8.06
C GLY A 59 6.80 -12.41 -8.07
N ASN A 60 7.43 -12.81 -9.18
CA ASN A 60 8.05 -14.13 -9.32
C ASN A 60 9.43 -14.24 -8.64
N SER A 61 10.12 -13.12 -8.38
CA SER A 61 11.44 -13.14 -7.75
C SER A 61 11.36 -13.32 -6.23
N LYS A 62 11.94 -14.42 -5.72
CA LYS A 62 12.02 -14.66 -4.26
C LYS A 62 12.85 -13.61 -3.55
N GLU A 63 13.95 -13.19 -4.15
CA GLU A 63 14.83 -12.16 -3.58
C GLU A 63 14.09 -10.83 -3.40
N LEU A 64 13.37 -10.38 -4.44
CA LEU A 64 12.61 -9.13 -4.37
C LEU A 64 11.45 -9.22 -3.37
N ARG A 65 10.78 -10.38 -3.26
CA ARG A 65 9.77 -10.61 -2.21
C ARG A 65 10.35 -10.45 -0.81
N THR A 66 11.53 -11.01 -0.55
CA THR A 66 12.21 -10.87 0.74
C THR A 66 12.60 -9.41 1.00
N LYS A 67 13.27 -8.73 0.04
CA LYS A 67 13.69 -7.34 0.21
C LYS A 67 12.52 -6.39 0.47
N ALA A 68 11.46 -6.49 -0.34
CA ALA A 68 10.26 -5.66 -0.20
C ALA A 68 9.60 -5.87 1.18
N ARG A 69 9.43 -7.12 1.60
CA ARG A 69 8.80 -7.47 2.88
C ARG A 69 9.64 -6.99 4.07
N ASP A 70 10.93 -7.30 4.07
CA ASP A 70 11.81 -7.03 5.20
C ASP A 70 11.96 -5.51 5.42
N ALA A 71 12.06 -4.73 4.34
CA ALA A 71 12.05 -3.28 4.42
C ALA A 71 10.70 -2.75 4.95
N ALA A 72 9.58 -3.17 4.37
CA ALA A 72 8.26 -2.67 4.76
C ALA A 72 7.90 -3.01 6.22
N ILE A 73 7.95 -4.28 6.58
CA ILE A 73 7.50 -4.76 7.90
C ILE A 73 8.52 -4.39 8.99
N GLY A 74 9.81 -4.48 8.70
CA GLY A 74 10.84 -4.05 9.64
C GLY A 74 10.73 -2.57 9.98
N SER A 75 10.53 -1.71 8.97
CA SER A 75 10.31 -0.29 9.20
C SER A 75 8.99 0.00 9.90
N TYR A 76 7.92 -0.75 9.61
CA TYR A 76 6.63 -0.58 10.28
C TYR A 76 6.75 -0.83 11.78
N ILE A 77 7.32 -1.98 12.18
CA ILE A 77 7.52 -2.33 13.59
C ILE A 77 8.32 -1.22 14.31
N ALA A 78 9.46 -0.83 13.73
CA ALA A 78 10.32 0.19 14.32
C ALA A 78 9.64 1.57 14.48
N ASN A 79 8.76 1.97 13.56
CA ASN A 79 8.09 3.27 13.61
C ASN A 79 6.78 3.24 14.41
N HIS A 80 6.09 2.10 14.43
CA HIS A 80 4.87 1.92 15.18
C HIS A 80 5.15 2.00 16.69
N GLU A 81 6.19 1.31 17.16
CA GLU A 81 6.64 1.37 18.56
C GLU A 81 7.12 2.77 18.96
N ALA A 82 7.69 3.53 18.03
CA ALA A 82 8.15 4.90 18.25
C ALA A 82 7.02 5.95 18.21
N GLY A 83 5.77 5.56 17.91
CA GLY A 83 4.62 6.47 17.82
C GLY A 83 4.70 7.49 16.67
N LYS A 84 5.44 7.18 15.60
CA LYS A 84 5.64 8.09 14.46
C LYS A 84 4.55 7.90 13.38
N ARG A 85 4.24 8.96 12.64
CA ARG A 85 3.42 8.96 11.40
C ARG A 85 2.00 8.36 11.51
N ASN A 86 1.38 8.37 12.69
CA ASN A 86 0.01 7.88 12.90
C ASN A 86 -0.28 6.48 12.29
N LEU A 87 0.63 5.52 12.51
CA LEU A 87 0.52 4.15 11.95
C LEU A 87 -0.62 3.29 12.55
N TYR A 88 -1.46 3.87 13.41
CA TYR A 88 -2.73 3.28 13.84
C TYR A 88 -3.84 3.44 12.79
N ASP A 89 -3.68 4.38 11.85
CA ASP A 89 -4.60 4.52 10.72
C ASP A 89 -4.27 3.47 9.64
N PRO A 90 -5.22 2.60 9.23
CA PRO A 90 -4.96 1.55 8.25
C PRO A 90 -4.44 2.03 6.90
N VAL A 91 -4.95 3.18 6.41
CA VAL A 91 -4.51 3.75 5.12
C VAL A 91 -3.09 4.27 5.26
N MET A 92 -2.76 4.91 6.38
CA MET A 92 -1.39 5.38 6.62
C MET A 92 -0.41 4.22 6.80
N ALA A 93 -0.77 3.19 7.57
CA ALA A 93 0.03 1.98 7.76
C ALA A 93 0.31 1.25 6.44
N PHE A 94 -0.71 1.11 5.60
CA PHE A 94 -0.57 0.54 4.27
C PHE A 94 0.34 1.39 3.38
N SER A 95 0.10 2.70 3.32
CA SER A 95 0.89 3.64 2.51
C SER A 95 2.36 3.60 2.90
N PHE A 96 2.62 3.58 4.21
CA PHE A 96 3.96 3.42 4.77
C PHE A 96 4.63 2.14 4.28
N CYS A 97 3.99 0.98 4.48
CA CYS A 97 4.55 -0.30 4.04
C CYS A 97 4.71 -0.40 2.52
N TYR A 98 3.80 0.20 1.74
CA TYR A 98 3.85 0.21 0.28
C TYR A 98 5.04 1.01 -0.24
N MET A 99 5.33 2.17 0.36
CA MET A 99 6.50 2.97 -0.01
C MET A 99 7.81 2.33 0.44
N LEU A 100 7.85 1.75 1.64
CA LEU A 100 9.05 1.07 2.13
C LEU A 100 9.35 -0.21 1.36
N ALA A 101 8.33 -0.89 0.81
CA ALA A 101 8.53 -1.99 -0.12
C ALA A 101 9.23 -1.53 -1.41
N HIS A 102 8.81 -0.39 -1.98
CA HIS A 102 9.45 0.21 -3.14
C HIS A 102 10.89 0.65 -2.87
N TYR A 103 11.14 1.22 -1.68
CA TYR A 103 12.48 1.53 -1.22
C TYR A 103 13.35 0.27 -1.09
N GLY A 104 12.82 -0.79 -0.47
CA GLY A 104 13.54 -2.05 -0.26
C GLY A 104 13.99 -2.74 -1.55
N ILE A 105 13.26 -2.55 -2.65
CA ILE A 105 13.65 -3.07 -3.98
C ILE A 105 14.48 -2.08 -4.81
N GLY A 106 14.79 -0.91 -4.26
CA GLY A 106 15.59 0.13 -4.92
C GLY A 106 14.87 0.92 -6.00
N LEU A 107 13.52 0.93 -6.02
CA LEU A 107 12.76 1.70 -7.00
C LEU A 107 12.66 3.18 -6.62
N VAL A 108 12.56 3.46 -5.32
CA VAL A 108 12.38 4.80 -4.76
C VAL A 108 13.51 5.04 -3.77
N GLY A 109 14.16 6.21 -3.84
CA GLY A 109 15.19 6.61 -2.88
C GLY A 109 14.62 7.06 -1.53
N GLU A 110 15.48 7.26 -0.53
CA GLU A 110 15.04 7.65 0.82
C GLU A 110 14.31 9.00 0.83
N GLU A 111 14.89 10.05 0.23
CA GLU A 111 14.31 11.40 0.18
C GLU A 111 12.93 11.39 -0.48
N GLN A 112 12.83 10.79 -1.67
CA GLN A 112 11.57 10.65 -2.39
C GLN A 112 10.52 9.87 -1.58
N CYS A 113 10.93 8.78 -0.89
CA CYS A 113 10.04 8.03 -0.02
C CYS A 113 9.51 8.88 1.14
N GLN A 114 10.37 9.68 1.77
CA GLN A 114 9.98 10.57 2.86
C GLN A 114 9.01 11.66 2.39
N ASP A 115 9.27 12.27 1.24
CA ASP A 115 8.41 13.31 0.63
C ASP A 115 7.02 12.77 0.31
N ILE A 116 6.94 11.59 -0.31
CA ILE A 116 5.66 10.95 -0.64
C ILE A 116 4.89 10.65 0.64
N LEU A 117 5.54 10.06 1.65
CA LEU A 117 4.89 9.73 2.92
C LEU A 117 4.43 10.97 3.69
N GLN A 118 5.22 12.04 3.67
CA GLN A 118 4.81 13.33 4.24
C GLN A 118 3.58 13.88 3.51
N PHE A 119 3.56 13.79 2.18
CA PHE A 119 2.42 14.25 1.39
C PHE A 119 1.15 13.43 1.67
N VAL A 120 1.27 12.10 1.80
CA VAL A 120 0.16 11.22 2.21
C VAL A 120 -0.37 11.62 3.58
N GLU A 121 0.53 11.81 4.55
CA GLU A 121 0.17 12.17 5.93
C GLU A 121 -0.60 13.51 5.99
N LEU A 122 -0.13 14.54 5.28
CA LEU A 122 -0.78 15.84 5.20
C LEU A 122 -2.16 15.79 4.50
N ASN A 123 -2.39 14.81 3.62
CA ASN A 123 -3.63 14.66 2.86
C ASN A 123 -4.49 13.47 3.29
N LEU A 124 -4.15 12.81 4.41
CA LEU A 124 -4.71 11.52 4.80
C LEU A 124 -6.25 11.53 4.87
N ALA A 125 -6.85 12.59 5.41
CA ALA A 125 -8.30 12.74 5.49
C ALA A 125 -8.98 12.76 4.10
N LYS A 126 -8.38 13.46 3.13
CA LYS A 126 -8.88 13.50 1.74
C LYS A 126 -8.74 12.15 1.06
N ILE A 127 -7.59 11.50 1.25
CA ILE A 127 -7.31 10.16 0.69
C ILE A 127 -8.34 9.15 1.21
N LYS A 128 -8.58 9.10 2.52
CA LYS A 128 -9.57 8.21 3.13
C LYS A 128 -10.98 8.46 2.60
N THR A 129 -11.35 9.74 2.42
CA THR A 129 -12.66 10.11 1.87
C THR A 129 -12.81 9.60 0.43
N ALA A 130 -11.75 9.72 -0.39
CA ALA A 130 -11.75 9.22 -1.75
C ALA A 130 -11.78 7.68 -1.81
N ILE A 131 -11.03 6.98 -0.96
CA ILE A 131 -11.08 5.51 -0.84
C ILE A 131 -12.49 5.04 -0.46
N ALA A 132 -13.13 5.72 0.49
CA ALA A 132 -14.49 5.41 0.91
C ALA A 132 -15.50 5.61 -0.24
N SER A 133 -15.40 6.71 -0.99
CA SER A 133 -16.31 6.98 -2.12
C SER A 133 -16.14 5.99 -3.28
N LEU A 134 -14.93 5.48 -3.53
CA LEU A 134 -14.67 4.43 -4.51
C LEU A 134 -15.34 3.09 -4.15
N THR A 135 -15.60 2.86 -2.86
CA THR A 135 -16.27 1.64 -2.38
C THR A 135 -17.80 1.72 -2.56
N ILE A 136 -18.36 2.91 -2.83
CA ILE A 136 -19.81 3.18 -2.94
C ILE A 136 -20.25 3.29 -4.42
N SER A 137 -19.53 2.70 -5.37
CA SER A 137 -20.03 2.61 -6.74
C SER A 137 -21.18 1.58 -6.80
N PRO A 138 -22.37 1.95 -7.31
CA PRO A 138 -23.58 1.16 -7.14
C PRO A 138 -23.52 -0.10 -8.02
N ALA A 139 -23.51 -1.25 -7.36
CA ALA A 139 -24.21 -2.41 -7.91
C ALA A 139 -25.73 -2.09 -7.91
N GLN A 140 -26.17 -1.28 -8.86
CA GLN A 140 -27.55 -1.15 -9.30
C GLN A 140 -27.55 -0.93 -10.81
N THR A 141 -27.73 -1.99 -11.58
CA THR A 141 -28.96 -2.27 -12.38
C THR A 141 -28.71 -3.47 -13.30
N ASN A 142 -29.44 -4.55 -13.05
CA ASN A 142 -30.18 -5.34 -14.05
C ASN A 142 -31.08 -6.36 -13.32
#